data_AF-A0A852CKM7-F1
#
_entry.id   AF-A0A852CKM7-F1
#
_cell.length_a   1.000
_cell.length_b   1.000
_cell.length_c   1.000
_cell.angle_alpha   90.00
_cell.angle_beta   90.00
_cell.angle_gamma   90.00
#
_symmetry.space_group_name_H-M   'P 1'
#
loop_
_entity.id
_entity.type
_entity.pdbx_description
1 polymer ?
#
loop_
_entity_poly.entity_id
_entity_poly.type
_entity_poly.pdbx_seq_one_letter_code
_entity_poly.pdbx_strand_id
1 'polypeptide(L)' 'MGTLQPGLPSPVMILQDWQLLIIDLMDCVFNIPLYPQDAERFAFTIISDFFHQSAQMLARQFHISHSDAQGIVKSCPTC' A
#
# COMPACT_ATOMS: atom_id res chain seq x y z
N MET A 1 -9.17 25.44 1.50
CA MET A 1 -7.89 24.82 1.91
C MET A 1 -8.19 23.93 3.11
N GLY A 2 -8.03 22.61 2.98
CA GLY A 2 -8.32 21.66 4.06
C GLY A 2 -7.35 21.78 5.25
N THR A 3 -7.65 21.10 6.35
CA THR A 3 -6.80 21.05 7.53
C THR A 3 -5.46 20.37 7.22
N LEU A 4 -4.35 20.93 7.71
CA LEU A 4 -3.03 20.30 7.60
C LEU A 4 -2.96 19.07 8.52
N GLN A 5 -2.40 17.97 8.01
CA GLN A 5 -2.15 16.78 8.81
C GLN A 5 -1.00 17.09 9.79
N PRO A 6 -1.22 16.95 11.12
CA PRO A 6 -0.17 17.23 12.09
C PRO A 6 1.07 16.35 11.86
N GLY A 7 2.26 16.95 11.88
CA GLY A 7 3.53 16.24 11.69
C GLY A 7 4.07 16.19 10.26
N LEU A 8 3.31 16.65 9.26
CA LEU A 8 3.80 16.81 7.89
C LEU A 8 4.08 18.29 7.58
N PRO A 9 5.14 18.61 6.81
CA PRO A 9 5.37 19.96 6.32
C PRO A 9 4.23 20.38 5.39
N SER A 10 3.86 21.66 5.44
CA SER A 10 2.83 22.20 4.54
C SER A 10 3.25 22.00 3.08
N PRO A 11 2.37 21.52 2.19
CA PRO A 11 2.69 21.39 0.76
C PRO A 11 3.11 22.71 0.12
N VAL A 12 2.72 23.85 0.70
CA VAL A 12 3.14 25.19 0.26
C VAL A 12 4.64 25.45 0.49
N MET A 13 5.30 24.63 1.31
CA MET A 13 6.76 24.66 1.47
C MET A 13 7.50 23.91 0.36
N ILE A 14 6.81 23.16 -0.51
CA ILE A 14 7.40 22.53 -1.67
C ILE A 14 7.58 23.61 -2.75
N LEU A 15 8.82 24.03 -2.99
CA LEU A 15 9.16 25.04 -4.00
C LEU A 15 8.78 24.54 -5.40
N GLN A 16 8.22 25.42 -6.24
CA GLN A 16 7.71 25.07 -7.58
C GLN A 16 8.78 24.49 -8.53
N ASP A 17 10.06 24.77 -8.27
CA ASP A 17 11.18 24.35 -9.12
C ASP A 17 11.94 23.11 -8.59
N TRP A 18 11.42 22.45 -7.55
CA TRP A 18 12.04 21.22 -7.04
C TRP A 18 11.66 20.00 -7.89
N GLN A 19 12.64 19.13 -8.16
CA GLN A 19 12.39 17.84 -8.78
C GLN A 19 11.70 16.92 -7.76
N LEU A 20 10.40 16.66 -7.98
CA LEU A 20 9.61 15.82 -7.11
C LEU A 20 9.69 14.35 -7.55
N LEU A 21 10.06 13.49 -6.61
CA LEU A 21 9.91 12.04 -6.75
C LEU A 21 8.67 11.61 -5.98
N ILE A 22 7.62 11.23 -6.70
CA ILE A 22 6.41 10.65 -6.11
C ILE A 22 6.62 9.14 -6.04
N ILE A 23 6.70 8.60 -4.82
CA ILE A 23 6.85 7.17 -4.57
C ILE A 23 5.50 6.65 -4.10
N ASP A 24 4.99 5.65 -4.79
CA ASP A 24 3.82 4.91 -4.32
C ASP A 24 4.23 4.02 -3.13
N LEU A 25 3.58 4.25 -1.99
CA LEU A 25 3.82 3.52 -0.73
C LEU A 25 2.90 2.31 -0.57
N MET A 26 2.00 2.04 -1.54
CA MET A 26 1.03 0.95 -1.44
C MET A 26 1.71 -0.39 -1.09
N ASP A 27 2.77 -0.79 -1.80
CA ASP A 27 3.48 -2.04 -1.49
C ASP A 27 4.38 -1.95 -0.24
N CYS A 28 4.74 -0.74 0.21
CA CYS A 28 5.65 -0.54 1.34
C CYS A 28 4.94 -0.74 2.68
N VAL A 29 3.69 -0.29 2.81
CA VAL A 29 2.92 -0.41 4.07
C VAL A 29 2.70 -1.88 4.45
N PHE A 30 2.63 -2.78 3.45
CA PHE A 30 2.42 -4.22 3.67
C PHE A 30 3.66 -4.99 4.07
N ASN A 31 4.83 -4.37 3.96
CA ASN A 31 6.11 -4.96 4.38
C ASN A 31 6.60 -4.39 5.73
N ILE A 32 5.83 -3.50 6.36
CA ILE A 32 6.14 -3.03 7.71
C ILE A 32 5.67 -4.11 8.69
N PRO A 33 6.58 -4.72 9.48
CA PRO A 33 6.17 -5.72 10.46
C PRO A 33 5.30 -5.04 11.52
N LEU A 34 4.03 -5.42 11.57
CA LEU A 34 3.11 -4.96 12.60
C LEU A 34 3.28 -5.81 13.86
N TYR A 35 3.21 -5.16 15.01
CA TYR A 35 3.13 -5.86 16.29
C TYR A 35 1.79 -6.63 16.36
N PRO A 36 1.76 -7.90 16.80
CA PRO A 36 0.58 -8.75 16.68
C PRO A 36 -0.69 -8.17 17.31
N GLN A 37 -0.56 -7.42 18.41
CA GLN A 37 -1.66 -6.82 19.16
C GLN A 37 -2.25 -5.58 18.46
N ASP A 38 -1.51 -4.96 17.56
CA ASP A 38 -1.96 -3.79 16.79
C ASP A 38 -2.45 -4.17 15.39
N ALA A 39 -2.14 -5.38 14.92
CA ALA A 39 -2.55 -5.86 13.60
C ALA A 39 -4.08 -5.75 13.37
N GLU A 40 -4.90 -6.07 14.36
CA GLU A 40 -6.37 -5.96 14.27
C GLU A 40 -6.86 -4.51 14.15
N ARG A 41 -6.13 -3.55 14.73
CA ARG A 41 -6.49 -2.12 14.69
C ARG A 41 -6.15 -1.50 13.34
N PHE A 42 -5.11 -2.00 12.68
CA PHE A 42 -4.71 -1.59 11.33
C PHE A 42 -5.40 -2.42 10.24
N ALA A 43 -6.06 -3.52 10.60
CA ALA A 43 -6.80 -4.38 9.68
C ALA A 43 -7.89 -3.63 8.91
N PHE A 44 -8.50 -2.57 9.43
CA PHE A 44 -9.55 -1.83 8.72
C PHE A 44 -9.04 -0.74 7.76
N THR A 45 -7.87 -0.16 8.04
CA THR A 45 -7.19 0.74 7.08
C THR A 45 -6.58 -0.05 5.93
N ILE A 46 -6.26 -1.32 6.20
CA ILE A 46 -5.67 -2.25 5.24
C ILE A 46 -6.77 -3.03 4.51
N ILE A 47 -7.90 -3.37 5.12
CA ILE A 47 -8.84 -4.35 4.56
C ILE A 47 -10.27 -3.79 4.50
N SER A 48 -10.78 -3.58 3.29
CA SER A 48 -12.16 -3.97 2.93
C SER A 48 -12.37 -3.98 1.42
N ASP A 49 -11.84 -3.01 0.66
CA ASP A 49 -12.06 -2.97 -0.80
C ASP A 49 -10.78 -2.99 -1.66
N PHE A 50 -9.59 -2.78 -1.08
CA PHE A 50 -8.31 -2.71 -1.82
C PHE A 50 -7.50 -4.02 -1.81
N PHE A 51 -7.97 -5.06 -1.12
CA PHE A 51 -7.08 -6.10 -0.56
C PHE A 51 -7.28 -7.53 -1.02
N HIS A 52 -7.65 -7.74 -2.27
CA HIS A 52 -7.85 -9.12 -2.72
C HIS A 52 -6.59 -9.78 -3.32
N GLN A 53 -5.42 -9.36 -2.82
CA GLN A 53 -4.04 -9.75 -3.15
C GLN A 53 -3.39 -8.89 -4.24
N SER A 54 -2.39 -8.07 -3.85
CA SER A 54 -1.45 -7.50 -4.81
C SER A 54 -0.68 -8.67 -5.46
N ALA A 55 -0.81 -8.84 -6.77
CA ALA A 55 -0.08 -9.86 -7.53
C ALA A 55 1.45 -9.71 -7.31
N GLN A 56 1.90 -8.48 -7.13
CA GLN A 56 3.29 -8.17 -6.82
C GLN A 56 3.72 -8.69 -5.44
N MET A 57 2.86 -8.54 -4.43
CA MET A 57 3.12 -9.07 -3.09
C MET A 57 3.13 -10.61 -3.08
N LEU A 58 2.17 -11.23 -3.75
CA LEU A 58 2.11 -12.69 -3.92
C LEU A 58 3.36 -13.24 -4.60
N ALA A 59 3.78 -12.60 -5.70
CA ALA A 59 4.99 -12.96 -6.42
C ALA A 59 6.23 -12.91 -5.52
N ARG A 60 6.36 -11.85 -4.71
CA ARG A 60 7.49 -11.68 -3.76
C ARG A 60 7.45 -12.68 -2.61
N GLN A 61 6.30 -12.89 -1.98
CA GLN A 61 6.19 -13.76 -0.80
C GLN A 61 6.40 -15.23 -1.17
N PHE A 62 5.71 -15.70 -2.22
CA PHE A 62 5.71 -17.10 -2.61
C PHE A 62 6.76 -17.42 -3.68
N HIS A 63 7.57 -16.43 -4.08
CA HIS A 63 8.62 -16.57 -5.10
C HIS A 63 8.08 -17.14 -6.43
N ILE A 64 6.88 -16.71 -6.82
CA ILE A 64 6.22 -17.09 -8.09
C ILE A 64 6.31 -15.95 -9.11
N SER A 65 6.05 -16.26 -10.39
CA SER A 65 6.06 -15.21 -11.42
C SER A 65 4.91 -14.21 -11.21
N HIS A 66 5.11 -12.97 -11.64
CA HIS A 66 4.05 -11.95 -11.59
C HIS A 66 2.80 -12.37 -12.40
N SER A 67 2.99 -13.09 -13.52
CA SER A 67 1.88 -13.64 -14.30
C SER A 67 1.08 -14.72 -13.55
N ASP A 68 1.75 -15.58 -12.79
CA ASP A 68 1.07 -16.60 -11.97
C ASP A 68 0.29 -15.93 -10.85
N ALA A 69 0.90 -14.96 -10.18
CA ALA A 69 0.24 -14.18 -9.15
C ALA A 69 -0.97 -13.41 -9.70
N GLN A 70 -0.89 -12.84 -10.91
CA GLN A 70 -2.04 -12.24 -11.58
C GLN A 70 -3.14 -13.25 -11.89
N GLY A 71 -2.78 -14.47 -12.31
CA GLY A 71 -3.73 -15.55 -12.53
C GLY A 71 -4.51 -15.91 -11.27
N ILE A 72 -3.82 -15.97 -10.14
CA ILE A 72 -4.43 -16.23 -8.82
C ILE A 72 -5.41 -15.11 -8.46
N VAL A 73 -5.00 -13.85 -8.55
CA VAL A 73 -5.86 -12.69 -8.26
C VAL A 73 -7.10 -12.67 -9.15
N LYS A 74 -6.94 -12.95 -10.46
CA LYS A 74 -8.06 -12.97 -11.42
C LYS A 74 -9.01 -14.15 -11.25
N SER A 75 -8.58 -15.22 -10.58
CA SER A 75 -9.40 -16.42 -10.34
C SER A 75 -10.30 -16.29 -9.11
N CYS A 76 -10.11 -15.25 -8.32
CA CYS A 76 -10.89 -14.97 -7.13
C CYS A 76 -12.33 -14.56 -7.51
N PRO A 77 -13.37 -15.21 -6.93
CA PRO A 77 -14.78 -14.98 -7.30
C PRO A 77 -15.42 -13.78 -6.60
N THR A 78 -14.72 -13.21 -5.62
CA THR A 78 -15.15 -12.03 -4.83
C THR A 78 -14.29 -10.80 -5.13
N CYS A 79 -13.45 -10.95 -6.17
CA CYS A 79 -12.70 -9.94 -6.88
C CYS A 79 -13.34 -9.79 -8.27
#